data_AF-A0A0D6M4Y4-F1
#
_entry.id   AF-A0A0D6M4Y4-F1
#
_cell.length_a   1.000
_cell.length_b   1.000
_cell.length_c   1.000
_cell.angle_alpha   90.00
_cell.angle_beta   90.00
_cell.angle_gamma   90.00
#
_symmetry.space_group_name_H-M   'P 1'
#
loop_
_entity.id
_entity.type
_entity.pdbx_description
1 polymer ?
#
loop_
_entity_poly.entity_id
_entity_poly.type
_entity_poly.pdbx_seq_one_letter_code
_entity_poly.pdbx_strand_id
1 'polypeptide(L)'
;MSVQRQLREDWDNREYEQIIADNVKNIANFLSSFELSCRSKLASLSDKLNLLEKKVEFLEARSISKDQARQSVLQVYKDLQRMTPKFWWDFGMHDMPLGVFRSVLKQQFMKNAHITDLRIIDRLVGETKQVTSMH
;
A
#
# COMPACT_ATOMS: atom_id res chain seq x y z
N MET A 1 38.15 -45.40 -46.71
CA MET A 1 36.78 -45.25 -46.16
C MET A 1 35.82 -45.16 -47.33
N SER A 2 34.67 -45.86 -47.29
CA SER A 2 33.69 -45.76 -48.38
C SER A 2 32.91 -44.45 -48.27
N VAL A 3 32.56 -43.85 -49.41
CA VAL A 3 31.78 -42.60 -49.48
C VAL A 3 30.47 -42.71 -48.67
N GLN A 4 29.85 -43.89 -48.66
CA GLN A 4 28.65 -44.18 -47.87
C GLN A 4 28.85 -44.03 -46.36
N ARG A 5 30.02 -44.43 -45.85
CA ARG A 5 30.34 -44.30 -44.42
C ARG A 5 30.60 -42.85 -44.04
N GLN A 6 31.29 -42.11 -44.89
CA GLN A 6 31.56 -40.69 -44.69
C GLN A 6 30.26 -39.87 -44.69
N LEU A 7 29.33 -40.17 -45.60
CA LEU A 7 28.01 -39.53 -45.61
C LEU A 7 27.24 -39.81 -44.31
N ARG A 8 27.22 -41.05 -43.85
CA ARG A 8 26.56 -41.43 -42.59
C ARG A 8 27.14 -40.64 -41.40
N GLU A 9 28.46 -40.59 -41.28
CA GLU A 9 29.15 -39.84 -40.21
C GLU A 9 28.84 -38.34 -40.27
N ASP A 10 28.76 -37.73 -41.46
CA ASP A 10 28.34 -36.34 -41.61
C ASP A 10 26.89 -36.08 -41.17
N TRP A 11 25.97 -37.01 -41.46
CA TRP A 11 24.58 -36.91 -40.99
C TRP A 11 24.49 -37.00 -39.47
N ASP A 12 25.20 -37.96 -38.87
CA ASP A 12 25.21 -38.18 -37.42
C ASP A 12 25.83 -36.97 -36.68
N ASN A 13 26.89 -36.38 -37.24
CA ASN A 13 27.50 -35.15 -36.70
C ASN A 13 26.53 -33.95 -36.74
N ARG A 14 25.80 -33.77 -37.85
CA ARG A 14 24.80 -32.70 -37.98
C ARG A 14 23.65 -32.86 -36.98
N GLU A 15 23.19 -34.09 -36.77
CA GLU A 15 22.16 -34.39 -35.79
C GLU A 15 22.65 -34.06 -34.36
N TYR A 16 23.87 -34.46 -34.03
CA TYR A 16 24.48 -34.13 -32.74
C TYR A 16 24.62 -32.62 -32.54
N GLU A 17 25.13 -31.88 -33.52
CA GLU A 17 25.25 -30.42 -33.47
C GLU A 17 23.88 -29.75 -33.26
N GLN A 18 22.85 -30.22 -33.96
CA GLN A 18 21.49 -29.70 -33.85
C GLN A 18 20.91 -29.92 -32.43
N ILE A 19 21.09 -31.11 -31.86
CA ILE A 19 20.65 -31.42 -30.49
C ILE A 19 21.32 -30.47 -29.48
N ILE A 20 22.62 -30.21 -29.63
CA ILE A 20 23.33 -29.29 -28.75
C ILE A 20 22.81 -27.85 -28.93
N ALA A 21 22.61 -27.40 -30.16
CA ALA A 21 22.07 -26.07 -30.45
C ALA A 21 20.68 -25.88 -29.83
N ASP A 22 19.80 -26.87 -29.96
CA ASP A 22 18.46 -26.84 -29.38
C ASP A 22 18.49 -26.83 -27.85
N ASN A 23 19.38 -27.61 -27.24
CA ASN A 23 19.57 -27.60 -25.79
C ASN A 23 20.09 -26.25 -25.29
N VAL A 24 21.08 -25.65 -25.96
CA VAL A 24 21.58 -24.31 -25.62
C VAL A 24 20.46 -23.28 -25.72
N LYS A 25 19.63 -23.36 -26.78
CA LYS A 25 18.47 -22.47 -26.94
C LYS A 25 17.44 -22.66 -25.83
N ASN A 26 17.16 -23.89 -25.43
CA ASN A 26 16.23 -24.18 -24.35
C ASN A 26 16.72 -23.65 -23.00
N ILE A 27 18.02 -23.79 -22.72
CA ILE A 27 18.64 -23.21 -21.52
C ILE A 27 18.54 -21.69 -21.56
N ALA A 28 18.85 -21.05 -22.69
CA ALA A 28 18.74 -19.60 -22.85
C ALA A 28 17.29 -19.12 -22.59
N ASN A 29 16.30 -19.78 -23.19
CA ASN A 29 14.89 -19.46 -22.99
C ASN A 29 14.44 -19.63 -21.53
N PHE A 30 14.91 -20.70 -20.87
CA PHE A 30 14.66 -20.92 -19.46
C PHE A 30 15.25 -19.80 -18.61
N LEU A 31 16.52 -19.43 -18.84
CA LEU A 31 17.20 -18.39 -18.07
C LEU A 31 16.51 -17.03 -18.23
N SER A 32 16.07 -16.68 -19.45
CA SER A 32 15.29 -15.45 -19.66
C SER A 32 13.94 -15.47 -18.94
N SER A 33 13.21 -16.58 -19.01
CA SER A 33 11.92 -16.72 -18.32
C SER A 33 12.08 -16.72 -16.80
N PHE A 34 13.16 -17.33 -16.32
CA PHE A 34 13.53 -17.36 -14.90
C PHE A 34 13.90 -15.96 -14.40
N GLU A 35 14.72 -15.21 -15.14
CA GLU A 35 15.08 -13.83 -14.82
C GLU A 35 13.84 -12.94 -14.70
N LEU A 36 12.95 -12.99 -15.70
CA LEU A 36 11.71 -12.22 -15.69
C LEU A 36 10.82 -12.58 -14.49
N SER A 37 10.72 -13.88 -14.18
CA SER A 37 9.99 -14.36 -13.00
C SER A 37 10.58 -13.83 -11.70
N CYS A 38 11.90 -13.82 -11.57
CA CYS A 38 12.60 -13.26 -10.41
C CYS A 38 12.37 -11.76 -10.29
N ARG A 39 12.52 -11.00 -11.38
CA ARG A 39 12.25 -9.55 -11.40
C ARG A 39 10.82 -9.23 -10.96
N SER A 40 9.83 -9.96 -11.49
CA SER A 40 8.42 -9.77 -11.14
C SER A 40 8.16 -10.06 -9.66
N LYS A 41 8.70 -11.17 -9.13
CA LYS A 41 8.56 -11.51 -7.70
C LYS A 41 9.22 -10.48 -6.79
N LEU A 42 10.43 -10.00 -7.15
CA LEU A 42 11.13 -8.96 -6.41
C LEU A 42 10.36 -7.64 -6.41
N ALA A 43 9.80 -7.24 -7.56
CA ALA A 43 8.94 -6.06 -7.64
C ALA A 43 7.72 -6.19 -6.71
N SER A 44 7.03 -7.32 -6.74
CA SER A 44 5.88 -7.58 -5.85
C SER A 44 6.26 -7.54 -4.37
N LEU A 45 7.42 -8.07 -3.99
CA LEU A 45 7.92 -7.99 -2.62
C LEU A 45 8.27 -6.55 -2.22
N SER A 46 8.88 -5.78 -3.13
CA SER A 46 9.18 -4.37 -2.90
C SER A 46 7.91 -3.56 -2.67
N ASP A 47 6.86 -3.77 -3.47
CA ASP A 47 5.56 -3.11 -3.29
C ASP A 47 4.92 -3.44 -1.94
N LYS A 48 4.98 -4.73 -1.54
CA LYS A 48 4.47 -5.17 -0.23
C LYS A 48 5.27 -4.56 0.92
N LEU A 49 6.59 -4.47 0.80
CA LEU A 49 7.47 -3.85 1.79
C LEU A 49 7.13 -2.37 1.94
N ASN A 50 7.07 -1.63 0.83
CA ASN A 50 6.70 -0.21 0.81
C ASN A 50 5.33 0.05 1.45
N LEU A 51 4.36 -0.85 1.22
CA LEU A 51 3.04 -0.75 1.84
C LEU A 51 3.11 -0.99 3.36
N LEU A 52 3.91 -1.97 3.80
CA LEU A 52 4.10 -2.26 5.22
C LEU A 52 4.84 -1.12 5.92
N GLU A 53 5.89 -0.55 5.32
CA GLU A 53 6.60 0.61 5.86
C GLU A 53 5.65 1.79 6.08
N LYS A 54 4.80 2.13 5.09
CA LYS A 54 3.78 3.18 5.25
C LYS A 54 2.78 2.88 6.37
N LYS A 55 2.37 1.61 6.51
CA LYS A 55 1.48 1.20 7.61
C LYS A 55 2.17 1.31 8.97
N VAL A 56 3.46 0.98 9.04
CA VAL A 56 4.26 1.11 10.26
C VAL A 56 4.41 2.58 10.62
N GLU A 57 4.84 3.44 9.70
CA GLU A 57 4.94 4.89 9.91
C GLU A 57 3.61 5.50 10.38
N PHE A 58 2.49 4.99 9.86
CA PHE A 58 1.16 5.41 10.30
C PHE A 58 0.77 4.89 11.70
N LEU A 59 1.26 3.72 12.08
CA LEU A 59 0.97 3.06 13.36
C LEU A 59 1.98 3.38 14.46
N GLU A 60 3.14 3.93 14.13
CA GLU A 60 4.08 4.48 15.09
C GLU A 60 3.40 5.66 15.79
N ALA A 61 3.29 5.57 17.11
CA ALA A 61 2.63 6.61 17.90
C ALA A 61 3.41 7.92 17.74
N ARG A 62 2.81 8.90 17.07
CA ARG A 62 3.35 10.26 16.98
C ARG A 62 3.29 10.94 18.35
N SER A 63 2.33 10.55 19.17
CA SER A 63 2.20 10.98 20.55
C SER A 63 3.05 10.08 21.45
N ILE A 64 4.04 10.70 22.11
CA ILE A 64 4.93 10.02 23.06
C ILE A 64 4.25 9.90 24.43
N SER A 65 3.26 10.74 24.71
CA SER A 65 2.53 10.77 25.98
C SER A 65 1.01 10.92 25.79
N LYS A 66 0.25 10.49 26.80
CA LYS A 66 -1.21 10.66 26.86
C LYS A 66 -1.64 12.13 26.74
N ASP A 67 -0.85 13.05 27.28
CA ASP A 67 -1.18 14.47 27.25
C ASP A 67 -1.00 15.06 25.85
N GLN A 68 0.05 14.65 25.13
CA GLN A 68 0.25 15.03 23.74
C GLN A 68 -0.87 14.47 22.84
N ALA A 69 -1.31 13.23 23.08
CA ALA A 69 -2.43 12.62 22.37
C ALA A 69 -3.74 13.39 22.64
N ARG A 70 -4.04 13.69 23.90
CA ARG A 70 -5.22 14.50 24.31
C ARG A 70 -5.22 15.87 23.66
N GLN A 71 -4.08 16.55 23.64
CA GLN A 71 -3.94 17.85 23.01
C GLN A 71 -4.16 17.75 21.49
N SER A 72 -3.66 16.70 20.84
CA SER A 72 -3.87 16.46 19.42
C SER A 72 -5.33 16.19 19.06
N VAL A 73 -6.03 15.37 19.87
CA VAL A 73 -7.48 15.12 19.74
C VAL A 73 -8.26 16.43 19.90
N LEU A 74 -7.94 17.22 20.92
CA LEU A 74 -8.60 18.50 21.17
C LEU A 74 -8.38 19.49 20.03
N GLN A 75 -7.18 19.52 19.46
CA GLN A 75 -6.86 20.42 18.35
C GLN A 75 -7.71 20.07 17.12
N VAL A 76 -7.74 18.79 16.72
CA VAL A 76 -8.55 18.33 15.60
C VAL A 76 -10.04 18.55 15.83
N TYR A 77 -10.53 18.33 17.05
CA TYR A 77 -11.92 18.64 17.41
C TYR A 77 -12.24 20.12 17.20
N LYS A 78 -11.36 21.03 17.65
CA LYS A 78 -11.53 22.47 17.46
C LYS A 78 -11.54 22.85 15.98
N ASP A 79 -10.63 22.30 15.19
CA ASP A 79 -10.53 22.60 13.76
C ASP A 79 -11.77 22.10 13.01
N LEU A 80 -12.25 20.89 13.31
CA LEU A 80 -13.51 20.39 12.76
C LEU A 80 -14.71 21.28 13.16
N GLN A 81 -14.79 21.68 14.44
CA GLN A 81 -15.84 22.57 14.94
C GLN A 81 -15.83 23.97 14.28
N ARG A 82 -14.66 24.45 13.87
CA ARG A 82 -14.51 25.72 13.14
C ARG A 82 -15.05 25.63 11.71
N MET A 83 -14.84 24.50 11.03
CA MET A 83 -15.33 24.28 9.66
C MET A 83 -16.79 23.84 9.61
N THR A 84 -17.33 23.40 10.75
CA THR A 84 -18.70 22.87 10.88
C THR A 84 -19.77 23.77 10.23
N PRO A 85 -19.75 25.12 10.37
CA PRO A 85 -20.73 25.97 9.69
C PRO A 85 -20.65 25.92 8.16
N LYS A 86 -19.42 25.91 7.61
CA LYS A 86 -19.18 25.81 6.16
C LYS A 86 -19.68 24.46 5.65
N PHE A 87 -19.29 23.35 6.28
CA PHE A 87 -19.76 22.01 5.91
C PHE A 87 -21.29 21.89 6.00
N TRP A 88 -21.89 22.38 7.08
CA TRP A 88 -23.34 22.37 7.26
C TRP A 88 -24.07 23.10 6.12
N TRP A 89 -23.48 24.22 5.65
CA TRP A 89 -24.00 24.98 4.52
C TRP A 89 -23.78 24.28 3.18
N ASP A 90 -22.54 23.89 2.88
CA ASP A 90 -22.14 23.30 1.59
C ASP A 90 -22.88 21.99 1.29
N PHE A 91 -23.21 21.22 2.33
CA PHE A 91 -23.94 19.96 2.22
C PHE A 91 -25.46 20.12 2.41
N GLY A 92 -25.97 21.36 2.49
CA GLY A 92 -27.40 21.65 2.55
C GLY A 92 -28.11 21.03 3.76
N MET A 93 -27.45 20.92 4.92
CA MET A 93 -27.98 20.23 6.10
C MET A 93 -28.99 21.08 6.90
N HIS A 94 -29.78 21.89 6.21
CA HIS A 94 -30.63 22.93 6.83
C HIS A 94 -31.78 22.37 7.67
N ASP A 95 -32.19 21.13 7.42
CA ASP A 95 -33.20 20.42 8.23
C ASP A 95 -32.72 20.13 9.66
N MET A 96 -31.41 20.20 9.90
CA MET A 96 -30.80 20.05 11.22
C MET A 96 -30.27 21.39 11.73
N PRO A 97 -30.68 21.87 12.93
CA PRO A 97 -30.08 23.08 13.49
C PRO A 97 -28.57 22.91 13.69
N LEU A 98 -27.78 23.93 13.35
CA LEU A 98 -26.31 23.89 13.44
C LEU A 98 -25.80 23.50 14.85
N GLY A 99 -26.48 23.93 15.92
CA GLY A 99 -26.13 23.54 17.29
C GLY A 99 -26.32 22.03 17.55
N VAL A 100 -27.34 21.42 16.95
CA VAL A 100 -27.57 19.98 17.02
C VAL A 100 -26.48 19.24 16.25
N PHE A 101 -26.14 19.72 15.04
CA PHE A 101 -25.04 19.15 14.25
C PHE A 101 -23.69 19.18 15.00
N ARG A 102 -23.35 20.32 15.61
CA ARG A 102 -22.15 20.45 16.47
C ARG A 102 -22.15 19.46 17.63
N SER A 103 -23.32 19.18 18.20
CA SER A 103 -23.48 18.25 19.31
C SER A 103 -23.32 16.80 18.86
N VAL A 104 -23.82 16.44 17.67
CA VAL A 104 -23.60 15.14 17.05
C VAL A 104 -22.11 14.91 16.78
N LEU A 105 -21.39 15.90 16.25
CA LEU A 105 -19.94 15.82 16.05
C LEU A 105 -19.21 15.58 17.38
N LYS A 106 -19.58 16.32 18.44
CA LYS A 106 -19.04 16.08 19.79
C LYS A 106 -19.31 14.65 20.28
N GLN A 107 -20.51 14.12 20.05
CA GLN A 107 -20.83 12.74 20.43
C GLN A 107 -19.94 11.71 19.71
N GLN A 108 -19.57 11.93 18.44
CA GLN A 108 -18.66 11.01 17.74
C GLN A 108 -17.29 10.93 18.41
N PHE A 109 -16.76 12.05 18.93
CA PHE A 109 -15.51 12.03 19.71
C PHE A 109 -15.69 11.31 21.05
N MET A 110 -16.81 11.54 21.73
CA MET A 110 -17.07 10.92 23.04
C MET A 110 -17.24 9.39 22.97
N LYS A 111 -17.75 8.85 21.86
CA LYS A 111 -17.82 7.39 21.66
C LYS A 111 -16.45 6.70 21.81
N ASN A 112 -15.38 7.39 21.44
CA ASN A 112 -14.02 6.88 21.47
C ASN A 112 -13.28 7.19 22.78
N ALA A 113 -13.94 7.76 23.80
CA ALA A 113 -13.29 8.17 25.05
C ALA A 113 -12.69 7.00 25.85
N HIS A 114 -13.14 5.76 25.60
CA HIS A 114 -12.64 4.56 26.25
C HIS A 114 -11.30 4.06 25.67
N ILE A 115 -10.88 4.57 24.50
CA ILE A 115 -9.64 4.16 23.83
C ILE A 115 -8.44 4.73 24.59
N THR A 116 -7.50 3.84 24.95
CA THR A 116 -6.28 4.20 25.70
C THR A 116 -4.98 3.97 24.93
N ASP A 117 -5.00 3.20 23.85
CA ASP A 117 -3.84 2.95 22.99
C ASP A 117 -3.52 4.20 22.17
N LEU A 118 -2.32 4.77 22.40
CA LEU A 118 -1.87 6.00 21.77
C LEU A 118 -1.81 5.89 20.24
N ARG A 119 -1.49 4.72 19.69
CA ARG A 119 -1.40 4.49 18.24
C ARG A 119 -2.76 4.57 17.59
N ILE A 120 -3.77 3.99 18.25
CA ILE A 120 -5.16 4.05 17.77
C ILE A 120 -5.65 5.50 17.83
N ILE A 121 -5.32 6.23 18.89
CA ILE A 121 -5.67 7.65 19.02
C ILE A 121 -5.02 8.46 17.89
N ASP A 122 -3.71 8.31 17.67
CA ASP A 122 -2.98 9.04 16.62
C ASP A 122 -3.51 8.71 15.23
N ARG A 123 -3.85 7.45 14.97
CA ARG A 123 -4.51 7.01 13.73
C ARG A 123 -5.84 7.74 13.51
N LEU A 124 -6.73 7.74 14.49
CA LEU A 124 -8.05 8.38 14.39
C LEU A 124 -7.92 9.91 14.22
N VAL A 125 -6.96 10.51 14.91
CA VAL A 125 -6.58 11.93 14.75
C VAL A 125 -6.11 12.19 13.32
N GLY A 126 -5.25 11.32 12.77
CA GLY A 126 -4.75 11.41 11.39
C GLY A 126 -5.86 11.28 10.35
N GLU A 127 -6.74 10.29 10.48
CA GLU A 127 -7.90 10.09 9.60
C GLU A 127 -8.83 11.31 9.60
N THR A 128 -9.11 11.87 10.78
CA THR A 128 -9.94 13.08 10.90
C THR A 128 -9.28 14.28 10.24
N LYS A 129 -7.95 14.45 10.38
CA LYS A 129 -7.20 15.52 9.70
C LYS A 129 -7.31 15.43 8.18
N GLN A 130 -7.22 14.22 7.61
CA GLN A 130 -7.34 14.02 6.16
C GLN A 130 -8.70 14.50 5.64
N VAL A 131 -9.80 14.15 6.34
CA VAL A 131 -11.14 14.63 6.00
C VAL A 131 -11.21 16.15 6.04
N THR A 132 -10.56 16.77 7.03
CA THR A 132 -10.56 18.23 7.15
C THR A 132 -9.69 18.96 6.13
N SER A 133 -8.67 18.30 5.56
CA SER A 133 -7.74 18.92 4.59
C SER A 133 -8.18 18.82 3.13
N MET A 134 -9.25 18.07 2.84
CA MET A 134 -9.75 17.87 1.47
C MET A 134 -10.71 19.00 0.99
N HIS A 135 -10.93 20.06 1.76
CA HIS A 135 -11.87 21.18 1.48
C HIS A 135 -11.32 22.55 1.93
#